data_AF-A0A350ET00-F1
#
_entry.id   AF-A0A350ET00-F1
#
_cell.length_a   1.000
_cell.length_b   1.000
_cell.length_c   1.000
_cell.angle_alpha   90.00
_cell.angle_beta   90.00
_cell.angle_gamma   90.00
#
_symmetry.space_group_name_H-M   'P 1'
#
loop_
_entity.id
_entity.type
_entity.pdbx_description
1 polymer ?
#
loop_
_entity_poly.entity_id
_entity_poly.type
_entity_poly.pdbx_seq_one_letter_code
_entity_poly.pdbx_strand_id
1 'polypeptide(L)'
;VLSPKSHHPVYQQRDEEPMPLEQIPALVLSEVLRDVDLFVGVSSVGNAPNWTDGGPTGRYADYWQGYSFGELGATARTRKEVLERLVLRLKIAKQCSFEDKFLVVKGSVRTYKIHLGSGNILMEPNDQYLCIVPGQGKAEDGKLQLPFEGDRTLSIIISKAFLLAADDKIKDPTILSQIGRA
;
A
#
# COMPACT_ATOMS: atom_id res chain seq x y z
N VAL A 1 45.29 -12.76 -15.95
CA VAL A 1 44.52 -11.51 -15.81
C VAL A 1 43.08 -11.84 -16.16
N LEU A 2 42.24 -12.08 -15.14
CA LEU A 2 40.84 -12.50 -15.31
C LEU A 2 39.97 -11.24 -15.46
N SER A 3 39.19 -11.16 -16.54
CA SER A 3 38.09 -10.20 -16.67
C SER A 3 36.78 -10.87 -16.30
N PRO A 4 36.00 -10.37 -15.33
CA PRO A 4 34.61 -10.77 -15.17
C PRO A 4 33.72 -9.74 -15.89
N LYS A 5 33.21 -10.07 -17.08
CA LYS A 5 32.06 -9.37 -17.65
C LYS A 5 30.79 -10.04 -17.13
N SER A 6 30.26 -9.54 -16.01
CA SER A 6 28.90 -9.82 -15.57
C SER A 6 27.93 -9.22 -16.59
N HIS A 7 27.28 -10.09 -17.38
CA HIS A 7 26.17 -9.71 -18.26
C HIS A 7 24.97 -9.30 -17.41
N HIS A 8 24.78 -8.00 -17.22
CA HIS A 8 23.45 -7.44 -17.01
C HIS A 8 22.85 -7.21 -18.41
N PRO A 9 21.66 -7.73 -18.74
CA PRO A 9 20.99 -7.33 -19.96
C PRO A 9 20.60 -5.86 -19.82
N VAL A 10 21.42 -4.99 -20.40
CA VAL A 10 21.00 -3.61 -20.70
C VAL A 10 19.83 -3.76 -21.66
N TYR A 11 18.66 -3.22 -21.32
CA TYR A 11 17.58 -3.06 -22.29
C TYR A 11 18.15 -2.30 -23.48
N GLN A 12 18.45 -3.01 -24.57
CA GLN A 12 18.73 -2.40 -25.85
C GLN A 12 17.42 -1.73 -26.26
N GLN A 13 17.41 -0.40 -26.18
CA GLN A 13 16.37 0.41 -26.78
C GLN A 13 16.40 0.07 -28.28
N ARG A 14 15.51 -0.83 -28.70
CA ARG A 14 15.25 -1.04 -30.11
C ARG A 14 14.67 0.27 -30.62
N ASP A 15 15.13 0.73 -31.78
CA ASP A 15 14.54 1.86 -32.50
C ASP A 15 13.10 1.47 -32.92
N GLU A 16 12.18 1.50 -31.96
CA GLU A 16 10.75 1.28 -32.17
C GLU A 16 10.12 2.66 -32.40
N GLU A 17 9.54 2.87 -33.58
CA GLU A 17 8.81 4.10 -33.87
C GLU A 17 7.64 4.27 -32.88
N PRO A 18 7.45 5.47 -32.29
CA PRO A 18 6.34 5.73 -31.39
C PRO A 18 4.99 5.43 -32.04
N MET A 19 4.18 4.58 -31.41
CA MET A 19 2.83 4.26 -31.86
C MET A 19 1.79 5.19 -31.21
N PRO A 20 0.78 5.70 -31.96
CA PRO A 20 -0.34 6.43 -31.38
C PRO A 20 -1.13 5.58 -30.36
N LEU A 21 -1.54 6.19 -29.23
CA LEU A 21 -2.26 5.49 -28.15
C LEU A 21 -3.53 4.77 -28.63
N GLU A 22 -4.24 5.36 -29.60
CA GLU A 22 -5.47 4.79 -30.19
C GLU A 22 -5.24 3.50 -30.99
N GLN A 23 -3.99 3.22 -31.37
CA GLN A 23 -3.60 2.01 -32.08
C GLN A 23 -3.17 0.89 -31.13
N ILE A 24 -3.00 1.18 -29.84
CA ILE A 24 -2.67 0.17 -28.84
C ILE A 24 -3.91 -0.67 -28.54
N PRO A 25 -3.85 -2.01 -28.67
CA PRO A 25 -4.97 -2.86 -28.29
C PRO A 25 -5.40 -2.60 -26.85
N ALA A 26 -6.71 -2.48 -26.62
CA ALA A 26 -7.25 -2.07 -25.31
C ALA A 26 -6.74 -2.93 -24.14
N LEU A 27 -6.57 -4.24 -24.34
CA LEU A 27 -6.04 -5.15 -23.32
C LEU A 27 -4.56 -4.88 -22.99
N VAL A 28 -3.75 -4.55 -24.00
CA VAL A 28 -2.34 -4.18 -23.80
C VAL A 28 -2.26 -2.84 -23.08
N LEU A 29 -3.06 -1.87 -23.53
CA LEU A 29 -3.14 -0.56 -22.89
C LEU A 29 -3.55 -0.68 -21.42
N SER A 30 -4.51 -1.54 -21.08
CA SER A 30 -4.93 -1.73 -19.69
C SER A 30 -3.84 -2.35 -18.82
N GLU A 31 -3.06 -3.31 -19.33
CA GLU A 31 -1.94 -3.90 -18.57
C GLU A 31 -0.81 -2.88 -18.37
N VAL A 32 -0.47 -2.09 -19.39
CA VAL A 32 0.53 -1.02 -19.27
C VAL A 32 0.09 0.02 -18.24
N LEU A 33 -1.17 0.47 -18.29
CA LEU A 33 -1.70 1.43 -17.33
C LEU A 33 -1.77 0.84 -15.91
N ARG A 34 -2.06 -0.46 -15.77
CA ARG A 34 -2.00 -1.17 -14.49
C ARG A 34 -0.59 -1.18 -13.92
N ASP A 35 0.43 -1.47 -14.74
CA ASP A 35 1.82 -1.47 -14.30
C ASP A 35 2.29 -0.07 -13.88
N VAL A 36 1.91 0.97 -14.63
CA VAL A 36 2.18 2.37 -14.26
C VAL A 36 1.50 2.72 -12.93
N ASP A 37 0.23 2.34 -12.74
CA ASP A 37 -0.48 2.60 -11.49
C ASP A 37 0.17 1.88 -10.29
N LEU A 38 0.58 0.62 -10.45
CA LEU A 38 1.31 -0.12 -9.42
C LEU A 38 2.67 0.55 -9.08
N PHE A 39 3.39 1.04 -10.09
CA PHE A 39 4.66 1.75 -9.89
C PHE A 39 4.48 3.08 -9.15
N VAL A 40 3.54 3.91 -9.61
CA VAL A 40 3.22 5.22 -9.00
C VAL A 40 2.68 5.03 -7.58
N GLY A 41 1.82 4.02 -7.38
CA GLY A 41 1.26 3.67 -6.08
C GLY A 41 2.29 3.31 -5.02
N VAL A 42 3.52 2.93 -5.40
CA VAL A 42 4.64 2.70 -4.47
C VAL A 42 5.57 3.90 -4.39
N SER A 43 5.86 4.53 -5.53
CA SER A 43 6.92 5.56 -5.66
C SER A 43 6.43 6.98 -5.41
N SER A 44 5.13 7.18 -5.24
CA SER A 44 4.54 8.49 -4.96
C SER A 44 5.01 9.08 -3.63
N VAL A 45 5.35 10.37 -3.64
CA VAL A 45 5.63 11.17 -2.43
C VAL A 45 4.45 11.19 -1.46
N GLY A 46 3.23 10.96 -1.94
CA GLY A 46 2.02 10.86 -1.10
C GLY A 46 2.06 9.70 -0.10
N ASN A 47 2.92 8.70 -0.31
CA ASN A 47 3.11 7.60 0.65
C ASN A 47 4.07 7.96 1.80
N ALA A 48 4.72 9.12 1.77
CA ALA A 48 5.68 9.54 2.79
C ALA A 48 5.00 10.53 3.77
N PRO A 49 4.56 10.08 4.96
CA PRO A 49 3.87 10.95 5.92
C PRO A 49 4.77 12.04 6.51
N ASN A 50 6.09 11.92 6.36
CA ASN A 50 7.09 12.89 6.80
C ASN A 50 7.69 13.70 5.63
N TRP A 51 7.10 13.66 4.43
CA TRP A 51 7.58 14.45 3.30
C TRP A 51 7.33 15.93 3.56
N THR A 52 8.41 16.65 3.84
CA THR A 52 8.43 18.05 4.28
C THR A 52 9.18 18.94 3.29
N ASP A 53 8.86 18.88 2.00
CA ASP A 53 9.35 19.87 1.03
C ASP A 53 8.40 21.09 0.86
N GLY A 54 7.23 21.06 1.53
CA GLY A 54 6.22 22.13 1.53
C GLY A 54 6.53 23.35 2.38
N GLY A 55 7.74 23.43 2.96
CA GLY A 55 8.17 24.53 3.83
C GLY A 55 7.47 24.56 5.21
N PRO A 56 7.81 25.55 6.06
CA PRO A 56 7.37 25.62 7.46
C PRO A 56 5.85 25.75 7.66
N THR A 57 5.11 26.10 6.61
CA THR A 57 3.67 26.34 6.63
C THR A 57 2.84 25.11 6.26
N GLY A 58 3.46 23.94 6.01
CA GLY A 58 2.72 22.70 5.77
C GLY A 58 1.91 22.70 4.47
N ARG A 59 2.41 23.36 3.42
CA ARG A 59 1.71 23.63 2.14
C ARG A 59 1.10 22.39 1.43
N TYR A 60 1.53 21.18 1.81
CA TYR A 60 1.07 19.92 1.24
C TYR A 60 0.34 19.00 2.24
N ALA A 61 -0.03 19.49 3.43
CA ALA A 61 -0.79 18.71 4.41
C ALA A 61 -2.16 18.27 3.84
N ASP A 62 -2.87 19.19 3.19
CA ASP A 62 -4.16 18.90 2.54
C ASP A 62 -4.00 17.92 1.36
N TYR A 63 -2.90 18.04 0.60
CA TYR A 63 -2.56 17.11 -0.48
C TYR A 63 -2.30 15.70 0.06
N TRP A 64 -1.50 15.57 1.11
CA TRP A 64 -1.23 14.29 1.75
C TRP A 64 -2.50 13.68 2.33
N GLN A 65 -3.36 14.48 2.98
CA GLN A 65 -4.63 14.01 3.53
C GLN A 65 -5.57 13.52 2.43
N GLY A 66 -5.70 14.30 1.34
CA GLY A 66 -6.48 13.94 0.16
C GLY A 66 -5.97 12.68 -0.54
N TYR A 67 -4.66 12.52 -0.69
CA TYR A 67 -4.06 11.30 -1.24
C TYR A 67 -4.22 10.10 -0.28
N SER A 68 -4.02 10.33 1.02
CA SER A 68 -4.00 9.28 2.03
C SER A 68 -5.37 8.67 2.33
N PHE A 69 -6.44 9.47 2.25
CA PHE A 69 -7.79 9.07 2.65
C PHE A 69 -8.87 9.48 1.65
N GLY A 70 -8.48 9.86 0.42
CA GLY A 70 -9.39 10.24 -0.67
C GLY A 70 -10.13 9.06 -1.28
N GLU A 71 -10.79 9.30 -2.42
CA GLU A 71 -11.58 8.28 -3.09
C GLU A 71 -10.74 7.13 -3.67
N LEU A 72 -11.34 5.93 -3.76
CA LEU A 72 -10.65 4.77 -4.32
C LEU A 72 -10.52 4.89 -5.85
N GLY A 73 -9.27 4.90 -6.33
CA GLY A 73 -8.92 4.65 -7.73
C GLY A 73 -9.24 3.22 -8.16
N ALA A 74 -9.15 2.95 -9.48
CA ALA A 74 -9.52 1.66 -10.07
C ALA A 74 -8.81 0.47 -9.41
N THR A 75 -7.49 0.53 -9.25
CA THR A 75 -6.70 -0.53 -8.60
C THR A 75 -7.12 -0.75 -7.15
N ALA A 76 -7.42 0.31 -6.41
CA ALA A 76 -7.85 0.21 -5.02
C ALA A 76 -9.25 -0.42 -4.89
N ARG A 77 -10.14 -0.24 -5.88
CA ARG A 77 -11.43 -0.93 -5.95
C ARG A 77 -11.25 -2.42 -6.22
N THR A 78 -10.41 -2.79 -7.19
CA THR A 78 -10.06 -4.20 -7.43
C THR A 78 -9.43 -4.84 -6.18
N ARG A 79 -8.56 -4.10 -5.49
CA ARG A 79 -7.96 -4.53 -4.22
C ARG A 79 -9.00 -4.77 -3.14
N LYS A 80 -10.01 -3.89 -3.02
CA LYS A 80 -11.14 -4.08 -2.10
C LYS A 80 -11.85 -5.41 -2.36
N GLU A 81 -12.20 -5.71 -3.60
CA GLU A 81 -12.89 -6.96 -3.97
C GLU A 81 -12.07 -8.20 -3.60
N VAL A 82 -10.75 -8.15 -3.81
CA VAL A 82 -9.83 -9.23 -3.40
C VAL A 82 -9.78 -9.36 -1.88
N LEU A 83 -9.65 -8.25 -1.16
CA LEU A 83 -9.60 -8.23 0.30
C LEU A 83 -10.88 -8.76 0.94
N GLU A 84 -12.05 -8.38 0.41
CA GLU A 84 -13.35 -8.86 0.90
C GLU A 84 -13.44 -10.39 0.86
N ARG A 85 -12.90 -11.02 -0.20
CA ARG A 85 -12.89 -12.48 -0.32
C ARG A 85 -11.80 -13.13 0.54
N LEU A 86 -10.65 -12.49 0.65
CA LEU A 86 -9.47 -13.05 1.33
C LEU A 86 -9.60 -12.95 2.85
N VAL A 87 -9.98 -11.79 3.39
CA VAL A 87 -10.05 -11.53 4.84
C VAL A 87 -11.02 -12.49 5.54
N LEU A 88 -12.13 -12.83 4.89
CA LEU A 88 -13.11 -13.80 5.41
C LEU A 88 -12.53 -15.20 5.68
N ARG A 89 -11.41 -15.55 5.04
CA ARG A 89 -10.73 -16.84 5.19
C ARG A 89 -9.54 -16.78 6.15
N LEU A 90 -9.24 -15.61 6.72
CA LEU A 90 -8.14 -15.40 7.65
C LEU A 90 -8.59 -15.55 9.10
N LYS A 91 -7.63 -15.81 10.00
CA LYS A 91 -7.88 -15.92 11.45
C LYS A 91 -8.49 -14.65 12.07
N ILE A 92 -8.25 -13.50 11.44
CA ILE A 92 -8.73 -12.19 11.90
C ILE A 92 -10.13 -11.84 11.39
N ALA A 93 -10.79 -12.70 10.60
CA ALA A 93 -12.06 -12.40 9.93
C ALA A 93 -13.13 -11.79 10.85
N LYS A 94 -13.28 -12.32 12.08
CA LYS A 94 -14.27 -11.84 13.06
C LYS A 94 -14.01 -10.42 13.59
N GLN A 95 -12.78 -9.95 13.44
CA GLN A 95 -12.34 -8.62 13.88
C GLN A 95 -12.37 -7.61 12.72
N CYS A 96 -12.72 -8.05 11.50
CA CYS A 96 -12.62 -7.23 10.32
C CYS A 96 -14.00 -6.98 9.70
N SER A 97 -14.24 -5.74 9.27
CA SER A 97 -15.36 -5.33 8.43
C SER A 97 -14.89 -4.37 7.36
N PHE A 98 -15.70 -4.17 6.32
CA PHE A 98 -15.41 -3.20 5.27
C PHE A 98 -16.43 -2.07 5.33
N GLU A 99 -15.95 -0.84 5.37
CA GLU A 99 -16.77 0.37 5.43
C GLU A 99 -16.26 1.34 4.37
N ASP A 100 -17.05 1.54 3.32
CA ASP A 100 -16.72 2.40 2.19
C ASP A 100 -15.31 2.12 1.61
N LYS A 101 -14.34 3.01 1.88
CA LYS A 101 -12.95 2.95 1.41
C LYS A 101 -11.95 2.41 2.45
N PHE A 102 -12.45 1.81 3.53
CA PHE A 102 -11.63 1.31 4.64
C PHE A 102 -11.87 -0.18 4.90
N LEU A 103 -10.78 -0.87 5.25
CA LEU A 103 -10.83 -2.09 6.05
C LEU A 103 -10.80 -1.68 7.52
N VAL A 104 -11.88 -1.95 8.23
CA VAL A 104 -12.02 -1.71 9.67
C VAL A 104 -11.54 -2.94 10.42
N VAL A 105 -10.62 -2.74 11.37
CA VAL A 105 -10.02 -3.79 12.19
C VAL A 105 -10.24 -3.43 13.65
N LYS A 106 -11.02 -4.25 14.36
CA LYS A 106 -11.23 -4.13 15.80
C LYS A 106 -10.12 -4.87 16.56
N GLY A 107 -9.18 -4.12 17.11
CA GLY A 107 -8.17 -4.65 18.02
C GLY A 107 -8.71 -4.81 19.45
N SER A 108 -7.81 -5.16 20.36
CA SER A 108 -8.09 -5.23 21.80
C SER A 108 -8.04 -3.85 22.47
N VAL A 109 -7.24 -2.93 21.94
CA VAL A 109 -7.05 -1.58 22.50
C VAL A 109 -7.90 -0.55 21.78
N ARG A 110 -7.88 -0.55 20.43
CA ARG A 110 -8.62 0.41 19.61
C ARG A 110 -9.24 -0.26 18.37
N THR A 111 -10.14 0.47 17.71
CA THR A 111 -10.58 0.18 16.35
C THR A 111 -9.75 0.99 15.36
N TYR A 112 -9.34 0.36 14.26
CA TYR A 112 -8.46 0.93 13.25
C TYR A 112 -9.15 0.91 11.89
N LYS A 113 -9.07 2.00 11.14
CA LYS A 113 -9.54 2.10 9.75
C LYS A 113 -8.34 2.17 8.82
N ILE A 114 -8.10 1.10 8.06
CA ILE A 114 -7.01 1.02 7.09
C ILE A 114 -7.55 1.42 5.72
N HIS A 115 -7.07 2.52 5.17
CA HIS A 115 -7.49 3.00 3.85
C HIS A 115 -7.06 2.03 2.75
N LEU A 116 -8.00 1.61 1.91
CA LEU A 116 -7.77 0.57 0.90
C LEU A 116 -6.89 1.06 -0.26
N GLY A 117 -6.81 2.36 -0.50
CA GLY A 117 -5.97 2.95 -1.55
C GLY A 117 -4.50 3.11 -1.16
N SER A 118 -4.25 3.65 0.03
CA SER A 118 -2.92 4.08 0.51
C SER A 118 -2.33 3.14 1.57
N GLY A 119 -3.16 2.33 2.24
CA GLY A 119 -2.77 1.56 3.41
C GLY A 119 -2.54 2.40 4.67
N ASN A 120 -2.90 3.69 4.69
CA ASN A 120 -2.80 4.55 5.87
C ASN A 120 -3.89 4.23 6.90
N ILE A 121 -3.59 4.44 8.18
CA ILE A 121 -4.42 3.99 9.29
C ILE A 121 -4.96 5.19 10.07
N LEU A 122 -6.27 5.19 10.33
CA LEU A 122 -6.91 6.07 11.31
C LEU A 122 -7.33 5.25 12.54
N MET A 123 -7.29 5.84 13.72
CA MET A 123 -7.72 5.24 14.97
C MET A 123 -9.01 5.88 15.46
N GLU A 124 -10.01 5.06 15.76
CA GLU A 124 -11.23 5.54 16.42
C GLU A 124 -10.99 5.86 17.90
N PRO A 125 -11.80 6.76 18.50
CA PRO A 125 -12.95 7.47 17.91
C PRO A 125 -12.63 8.81 17.25
N ASN A 126 -11.39 9.29 17.33
CA ASN A 126 -11.01 10.64 16.91
C ASN A 126 -10.36 10.72 15.52
N ASP A 127 -10.34 9.61 14.78
CA ASP A 127 -9.65 9.48 13.49
C ASP A 127 -8.20 9.97 13.53
N GLN A 128 -7.51 9.69 14.64
CA GLN A 128 -6.11 10.03 14.77
C GLN A 128 -5.26 9.13 13.87
N TYR A 129 -4.35 9.73 13.10
CA TYR A 129 -3.44 8.99 12.23
C TYR A 129 -2.48 8.09 13.03
N LEU A 130 -2.31 6.85 12.56
CA LEU A 130 -1.31 5.90 13.05
C LEU A 130 -0.29 5.59 11.94
N CYS A 131 0.94 6.05 12.13
CA CYS A 131 2.04 5.80 11.21
C CYS A 131 2.71 4.46 11.53
N ILE A 132 2.59 3.51 10.60
CA ILE A 132 3.32 2.24 10.61
C ILE A 132 4.03 2.10 9.27
N VAL A 133 5.35 2.17 9.31
CA VAL A 133 6.22 2.07 8.14
C VAL A 133 6.53 0.59 7.89
N PRO A 134 6.21 0.03 6.71
CA PRO A 134 6.61 -1.32 6.37
C PRO A 134 8.14 -1.45 6.38
N GLY A 135 8.66 -2.55 6.93
CA GLY A 135 10.10 -2.81 6.88
C GLY A 135 10.62 -2.86 5.44
N GLN A 136 11.79 -2.28 5.19
CA GLN A 136 12.47 -2.31 3.89
C GLN A 136 13.25 -3.61 3.64
N GLY A 137 12.99 -4.66 4.42
CA GLY A 137 13.62 -5.96 4.21
C GLY A 137 13.37 -6.42 2.78
N LYS A 138 14.38 -7.05 2.16
CA LYS A 138 14.15 -7.82 0.94
C LYS A 138 13.00 -8.76 1.25
N ALA A 139 11.83 -8.54 0.67
CA ALA A 139 10.87 -9.60 0.56
C ALA A 139 11.67 -10.73 -0.07
N GLU A 140 11.90 -11.82 0.65
CA GLU A 140 12.22 -13.04 -0.06
C GLU A 140 11.01 -13.21 -0.97
N ASP A 141 11.22 -13.13 -2.29
CA ASP A 141 10.25 -13.55 -3.33
C ASP A 141 10.04 -15.06 -3.19
N GLY A 142 9.56 -15.44 -2.01
CA GLY A 142 9.60 -16.76 -1.45
C GLY A 142 8.28 -17.45 -1.70
N LYS A 143 8.19 -18.12 -2.86
CA LYS A 143 7.35 -19.30 -3.14
C LYS A 143 5.83 -19.17 -3.03
N LEU A 144 5.29 -18.03 -2.60
CA LEU A 144 3.85 -17.82 -2.50
C LEU A 144 3.38 -16.97 -3.70
N GLN A 145 3.01 -17.64 -4.79
CA GLN A 145 2.28 -17.00 -5.88
C GLN A 145 0.90 -16.62 -5.38
N LEU A 146 0.79 -15.41 -4.86
CA LEU A 146 -0.49 -14.84 -4.52
C LEU A 146 -1.16 -14.37 -5.82
N PRO A 147 -2.50 -14.41 -5.93
CA PRO A 147 -3.23 -13.99 -7.14
C PRO A 147 -3.12 -12.47 -7.44
N PHE A 148 -2.16 -11.80 -6.82
CA PHE A 148 -1.95 -10.36 -6.80
C PHE A 148 -0.45 -10.00 -6.80
N GLU A 149 0.40 -10.85 -7.41
CA GLU A 149 1.77 -10.48 -7.75
C GLU A 149 1.81 -9.07 -8.35
N GLY A 150 2.61 -8.19 -7.75
CA GLY A 150 2.74 -6.77 -8.11
C GLY A 150 2.00 -5.77 -7.20
N ASP A 151 0.95 -6.16 -6.46
CA ASP A 151 0.25 -5.23 -5.54
C ASP A 151 0.87 -5.27 -4.13
N ARG A 152 1.92 -4.47 -3.94
CA ARG A 152 2.58 -4.30 -2.64
C ARG A 152 1.65 -3.74 -1.58
N THR A 153 0.72 -2.85 -1.94
CA THR A 153 -0.20 -2.19 -1.02
C THR A 153 -1.18 -3.17 -0.39
N LEU A 154 -1.67 -4.14 -1.17
CA LEU A 154 -2.47 -5.25 -0.65
C LEU A 154 -1.75 -6.00 0.47
N SER A 155 -0.48 -6.37 0.24
CA SER A 155 0.34 -7.07 1.25
C SER A 155 0.58 -6.23 2.50
N ILE A 156 0.78 -4.91 2.33
CA ILE A 156 0.90 -3.96 3.44
C ILE A 156 -0.39 -3.89 4.25
N ILE A 157 -1.55 -3.79 3.59
CA ILE A 157 -2.87 -3.73 4.27
C ILE A 157 -3.10 -5.01 5.08
N ILE A 158 -2.84 -6.18 4.51
CA ILE A 158 -2.98 -7.47 5.22
C ILE A 158 -2.05 -7.52 6.42
N SER A 159 -0.79 -7.14 6.25
CA SER A 159 0.21 -7.14 7.33
C SER A 159 -0.20 -6.22 8.48
N LYS A 160 -0.66 -5.01 8.15
CA LYS A 160 -1.21 -4.05 9.14
C LYS A 160 -2.44 -4.62 9.82
N ALA A 161 -3.37 -5.23 9.08
CA ALA A 161 -4.57 -5.82 9.67
C ALA A 161 -4.23 -6.92 10.69
N PHE A 162 -3.28 -7.81 10.39
CA PHE A 162 -2.81 -8.81 11.35
C PHE A 162 -2.15 -8.21 12.58
N LEU A 163 -1.29 -7.21 12.39
CA LEU A 163 -0.62 -6.52 13.49
C LEU A 163 -1.64 -5.85 14.43
N LEU A 164 -2.60 -5.14 13.87
CA LEU A 164 -3.60 -4.34 14.60
C LEU A 164 -4.70 -5.19 15.22
N ALA A 165 -5.03 -6.34 14.63
CA ALA A 165 -5.91 -7.34 15.22
C ALA A 165 -5.34 -8.01 16.48
N ALA A 166 -4.05 -7.80 16.77
CA ALA A 166 -3.37 -8.24 17.99
C ALA A 166 -2.58 -7.08 18.62
N ASP A 167 -3.17 -5.88 18.61
CA ASP A 167 -2.56 -4.65 19.12
C ASP A 167 -2.14 -4.71 20.60
N ASP A 168 -2.74 -5.60 21.39
CA ASP A 168 -2.35 -5.93 22.75
C ASP A 168 -0.92 -6.47 22.84
N LYS A 169 -0.46 -7.16 21.78
CA LYS A 169 0.84 -7.85 21.70
C LYS A 169 1.93 -7.04 21.00
N ILE A 170 1.63 -5.84 20.53
CA ILE A 170 2.62 -4.95 19.92
C ILE A 170 3.65 -4.55 20.97
N LYS A 171 4.93 -4.65 20.63
CA LYS A 171 6.07 -4.30 21.51
C LYS A 171 6.89 -3.12 21.00
N ASP A 172 6.65 -2.68 19.77
CA ASP A 172 7.38 -1.58 19.16
C ASP A 172 7.01 -0.27 19.89
N PRO A 173 7.96 0.40 20.56
CA PRO A 173 7.68 1.60 21.34
C PRO A 173 7.20 2.77 20.46
N THR A 174 7.57 2.81 19.18
CA THR A 174 7.14 3.86 18.24
C THR A 174 5.68 3.73 17.86
N ILE A 175 5.15 2.51 17.87
CA ILE A 175 3.72 2.24 17.62
C ILE A 175 2.93 2.43 18.93
N LEU A 176 3.46 1.93 20.05
CA LEU A 176 2.80 2.02 21.35
C LEU A 176 2.59 3.47 21.80
N SER A 177 3.56 4.36 21.56
CA SER A 177 3.42 5.79 21.88
C SER A 177 2.29 6.46 21.08
N GLN A 178 2.08 6.06 19.83
CA GLN A 178 1.00 6.58 18.98
C GLN A 178 -0.38 6.05 19.41
N ILE A 179 -0.47 4.80 19.84
CA ILE A 179 -1.72 4.18 20.34
C ILE A 179 -2.09 4.70 21.76
N GLY A 180 -1.14 5.32 22.47
CA GLY A 180 -1.32 5.85 23.82
C GLY A 180 -1.07 4.81 24.92
N ARG A 181 -0.10 3.92 24.71
CA ARG A 181 0.31 2.83 25.63
C ARG A 181 1.80 2.88 26.03
N ALA A 182 2.48 4.01 25.82
CA ALA A 182 3.87 4.19 26.21
C ALA A 182 4.02 4.42 27.72
#